data_AF-A0A8C3ANU9-F1
#
_entry.id   AF-A0A8C3ANU9-F1
#
_cell.length_a   1.000
_cell.length_b   1.000
_cell.length_c   1.000
_cell.angle_alpha   90.00
_cell.angle_beta   90.00
_cell.angle_gamma   90.00
#
_symmetry.space_group_name_H-M   'P 1'
#
loop_
_entity.id
_entity.type
_entity.pdbx_description
1 polymer ?
#
loop_
_entity_poly.entity_id
_entity_poly.type
_entity_poly.pdbx_seq_one_letter_code
_entity_poly.pdbx_strand_id
1 'polypeptide(L)'
;MSVSGLKAELKFLESIFDPNHERFRIIDWKPDELSCQFNVTGEKLLIIHCNITESYPSTPPIWFVDSDDPSLAQVLERLEDVRKGSTLLLQQLKKLICDLCRLYNLPQHPDVEMLDQPLPAGPVGQDRKARTVPDIEDLDHYEMKEEEPVDGKKSEDDGIEKENLFIQ
;
A
#
# COMPACT_ATOMS: atom_id res chain seq x y z
N MET A 1 0.00 -5.41 -10.49
CA MET A 1 0.67 -5.24 -9.17
C MET A 1 -0.43 -5.26 -8.14
N SER A 2 -0.24 -6.06 -7.09
CA SER A 2 -1.29 -6.45 -6.17
C SER A 2 -1.70 -5.31 -5.22
N VAL A 3 -2.99 -5.26 -4.85
CA VAL A 3 -3.60 -4.41 -3.79
C VAL A 3 -2.80 -4.37 -2.47
N SER A 4 -1.92 -5.33 -2.24
CA SER A 4 -0.99 -5.38 -1.10
C SER A 4 -0.01 -4.21 -1.05
N GLY A 5 0.37 -3.61 -2.19
CA GLY A 5 1.26 -2.44 -2.20
C GLY A 5 0.63 -1.20 -1.58
N LEU A 6 -0.60 -0.88 -2.03
CA LEU A 6 -1.35 0.28 -1.54
C LEU A 6 -1.62 0.20 -0.03
N LYS A 7 -2.03 -0.97 0.47
CA LYS A 7 -2.27 -1.17 1.91
C LYS A 7 -1.01 -0.97 2.73
N ALA A 8 0.17 -1.31 2.19
CA ALA A 8 1.44 -1.04 2.84
C ALA A 8 1.76 0.46 2.87
N GLU A 9 1.48 1.19 1.78
CA GLU A 9 1.58 2.65 1.74
C GLU A 9 0.69 3.32 2.79
N LEU A 10 -0.60 2.96 2.85
CA LEU A 10 -1.55 3.55 3.79
C LEU A 10 -1.15 3.29 5.25
N LYS A 11 -0.71 2.07 5.58
CA LYS A 11 -0.17 1.75 6.91
C LYS A 11 1.09 2.53 7.25
N PHE A 12 1.97 2.74 6.27
CA PHE A 12 3.19 3.50 6.47
C PHE A 12 2.88 4.97 6.72
N LEU A 13 1.93 5.53 5.98
CA LEU A 13 1.43 6.90 6.19
C LEU A 13 0.86 7.07 7.60
N GLU A 14 0.00 6.16 8.05
CA GLU A 14 -0.57 6.19 9.41
C GLU A 14 0.51 6.09 10.49
N SER A 15 1.59 5.33 10.24
CA SER A 15 2.71 5.21 11.18
C SER A 15 3.56 6.48 11.31
N ILE A 16 3.53 7.36 10.31
CA ILE A 16 4.28 8.62 10.31
C ILE A 16 3.37 9.76 10.78
N PHE A 17 2.15 9.84 10.24
CA PHE A 17 1.22 10.95 10.43
C PHE A 17 0.04 10.56 11.31
N ASP A 18 0.32 10.40 12.60
CA ASP A 18 -0.72 10.09 13.57
C ASP A 18 -1.71 11.26 13.76
N PRO A 19 -2.90 11.02 14.34
CA PRO A 19 -3.91 12.06 14.53
C PRO A 19 -3.47 13.26 15.40
N ASN A 20 -2.40 13.11 16.19
CA ASN A 20 -1.85 14.18 17.02
C ASN A 20 -0.65 14.89 16.37
N HIS A 21 -0.24 14.49 15.16
CA HIS A 21 0.88 15.12 14.47
C HIS A 21 0.63 16.62 14.28
N GLU A 22 1.66 17.41 14.53
CA GLU A 22 1.64 18.88 14.56
C GLU A 22 1.34 19.57 13.21
N ARG A 23 1.54 18.87 12.08
CA ARG A 23 1.45 19.43 10.72
C ARG A 23 0.49 18.71 9.82
N PHE A 24 0.57 17.39 9.74
CA PHE A 24 -0.28 16.60 8.85
C PHE A 24 -0.81 15.41 9.61
N ARG A 25 -2.14 15.26 9.64
CA ARG A 25 -2.85 14.26 10.44
C ARG A 25 -3.68 13.39 9.52
N ILE A 26 -3.56 12.08 9.66
CA ILE A 26 -4.47 11.16 8.98
C ILE A 26 -5.68 10.95 9.88
N ILE A 27 -6.86 11.22 9.34
CA ILE A 27 -8.13 11.15 10.07
C ILE A 27 -8.76 9.76 9.90
N ASP A 28 -8.81 9.30 8.66
CA ASP A 28 -9.30 7.96 8.31
C ASP A 28 -8.71 7.53 6.97
N TRP A 29 -8.55 6.22 6.78
CA TRP A 29 -8.09 5.67 5.52
C TRP A 29 -8.75 4.32 5.22
N LYS A 30 -9.03 4.12 3.94
CA LYS A 30 -9.55 2.90 3.33
C LYS A 30 -8.78 2.61 2.04
N PRO A 31 -8.92 1.42 1.45
CA PRO A 31 -8.27 1.11 0.17
C PRO A 31 -8.70 2.04 -0.99
N ASP A 32 -9.86 2.67 -0.88
CA ASP A 32 -10.48 3.52 -1.90
C ASP A 32 -10.48 5.01 -1.54
N GLU A 33 -10.24 5.36 -0.28
CA GLU A 33 -10.22 6.77 0.16
C GLU A 33 -9.21 7.02 1.28
N LEU A 34 -8.62 8.22 1.30
CA LEU A 34 -7.74 8.70 2.36
C LEU A 34 -8.20 10.11 2.75
N SER A 35 -8.51 10.29 4.02
CA SER A 35 -8.93 11.57 4.58
C SER A 35 -7.88 12.07 5.56
N CYS A 36 -7.39 13.28 5.32
CA CYS A 36 -6.29 13.87 6.05
C CYS A 36 -6.51 15.35 6.31
N GLN A 37 -5.81 15.88 7.30
CA GLN A 37 -5.88 17.28 7.70
C GLN A 37 -4.48 17.88 7.74
N PHE A 38 -4.32 19.07 7.15
CA PHE A 38 -3.09 19.83 7.20
C PHE A 38 -3.27 21.09 8.05
N ASN A 39 -2.38 21.26 9.02
CA ASN A 39 -2.38 22.39 9.94
C ASN A 39 -1.52 23.54 9.41
N VAL A 40 -2.18 24.62 8.98
CA VAL A 40 -1.53 25.78 8.37
C VAL A 40 -1.00 26.72 9.45
N THR A 41 -1.88 27.29 10.29
CA THR A 41 -1.52 28.31 11.30
C THR A 41 -2.05 28.02 12.70
N GLY A 42 -2.33 26.76 13.05
CA GLY A 42 -2.92 26.38 14.35
C GLY A 42 -4.42 26.68 14.46
N GLU A 43 -4.88 27.73 13.77
CA GLU A 43 -6.28 28.11 13.67
C GLU A 43 -6.91 27.71 12.33
N LYS A 44 -6.10 27.64 11.27
CA LYS A 44 -6.53 27.21 9.93
C LYS A 44 -6.13 25.75 9.69
N LEU A 45 -7.12 24.89 9.57
CA LEU A 45 -6.99 23.50 9.16
C LEU A 45 -7.51 23.34 7.74
N LEU A 46 -6.76 22.64 6.89
CA LEU A 46 -7.20 22.24 5.56
C LEU A 46 -7.60 20.78 5.60
N ILE A 47 -8.82 20.48 5.16
CA ILE A 47 -9.29 19.11 5.01
C ILE A 47 -8.97 18.67 3.59
N ILE A 48 -8.24 17.58 3.47
CA ILE A 48 -7.75 17.03 2.22
C ILE A 48 -8.29 15.61 2.09
N HIS A 49 -8.97 15.35 0.99
CA HIS A 49 -9.48 14.03 0.64
C HIS A 49 -8.76 13.50 -0.58
N CYS A 50 -8.52 12.20 -0.59
CA CYS A 50 -7.88 11.51 -1.68
C CYS A 50 -8.74 10.29 -2.04
N ASN A 51 -9.15 10.17 -3.29
CA ASN A 51 -9.89 9.00 -3.78
C ASN A 51 -8.94 8.13 -4.63
N ILE A 52 -8.89 6.84 -4.32
CA ILE A 52 -8.01 5.86 -4.92
C ILE A 52 -8.86 4.84 -5.67
N THR A 53 -8.66 4.74 -6.98
CA THR A 53 -9.39 3.77 -7.79
C THR A 53 -8.76 2.38 -7.70
N GLU A 54 -9.54 1.32 -7.95
CA GLU A 54 -9.05 -0.07 -8.00
C GLU A 54 -7.96 -0.31 -9.05
N SER A 55 -7.87 0.57 -10.05
CA SER A 55 -6.84 0.56 -11.10
C SER A 55 -5.48 1.08 -10.61
N TYR A 56 -5.36 1.55 -9.37
CA TYR A 56 -4.11 2.01 -8.79
C TYR A 56 -3.02 0.91 -8.84
N PRO A 57 -1.76 1.23 -9.18
CA PRO A 57 -1.20 2.56 -9.44
C PRO A 57 -1.30 3.00 -10.92
N SER A 58 -2.00 2.25 -11.77
CA SER A 58 -2.14 2.58 -13.21
C SER A 58 -2.93 3.86 -13.43
N THR A 59 -3.96 4.07 -12.60
CA THR A 59 -4.68 5.34 -12.50
C THR A 59 -4.20 6.06 -11.22
N PRO A 60 -3.70 7.31 -11.32
CA PRO A 60 -3.28 8.07 -10.16
C PRO A 60 -4.48 8.39 -9.26
N PRO A 61 -4.27 8.52 -7.94
CA PRO A 61 -5.36 8.91 -7.06
C PRO A 61 -5.71 10.40 -7.26
N ILE A 62 -6.95 10.74 -6.93
CA ILE A 62 -7.53 12.06 -7.16
C ILE A 62 -7.58 12.80 -5.83
N TRP A 63 -6.91 13.94 -5.75
CA TRP A 63 -6.82 14.76 -4.53
C TRP A 63 -7.83 15.91 -4.59
N PHE A 64 -8.46 16.17 -3.46
CA PHE A 64 -9.44 17.21 -3.24
C PHE A 64 -9.10 17.96 -1.95
N VAL A 65 -9.41 19.25 -1.92
CA VAL A 65 -9.26 20.08 -0.73
C VAL A 65 -10.56 20.81 -0.47
N ASP A 66 -11.02 20.79 0.77
CA ASP A 66 -12.23 21.49 1.20
C ASP A 66 -11.88 22.96 1.49
N SER A 67 -11.57 23.71 0.42
CA SER A 67 -11.22 25.12 0.49
C SER A 67 -11.38 25.80 -0.87
N ASP A 68 -11.93 27.02 -0.87
CA ASP A 68 -12.09 27.87 -2.07
C ASP A 68 -10.82 28.65 -2.46
N ASP A 69 -9.65 28.33 -1.88
CA ASP A 69 -8.39 29.04 -2.17
C ASP A 69 -7.84 28.61 -3.55
N PRO A 70 -7.77 29.52 -4.55
CA PRO A 70 -7.29 29.19 -5.90
C PRO A 70 -5.82 28.77 -5.92
N SER A 71 -5.05 29.15 -4.90
CA SER A 71 -3.65 28.74 -4.76
C SER A 71 -3.54 27.24 -4.49
N LEU A 72 -4.50 26.65 -3.77
CA LEU A 72 -4.55 25.22 -3.52
C LEU A 72 -4.88 24.43 -4.78
N ALA A 73 -5.75 24.96 -5.64
CA ALA A 73 -6.01 24.35 -6.95
C ALA A 73 -4.73 24.21 -7.79
N GLN A 74 -3.87 25.25 -7.80
CA GLN A 74 -2.58 25.17 -8.48
C GLN A 74 -1.63 24.13 -7.87
N VAL A 75 -1.69 23.92 -6.55
CA VAL A 75 -0.92 22.85 -5.88
C VAL A 75 -1.41 21.48 -6.34
N LEU A 76 -2.73 21.27 -6.42
CA LEU A 76 -3.33 20.02 -6.90
C LEU A 76 -3.05 19.76 -8.40
N GLU A 77 -3.00 20.79 -9.24
CA GLU A 77 -2.58 20.65 -10.64
C GLU A 77 -1.12 20.18 -10.75
N ARG A 78 -0.22 20.71 -9.93
CA ARG A 78 1.21 20.33 -9.91
C ARG A 78 1.49 18.95 -9.32
N LEU A 79 0.52 18.38 -8.60
CA LEU A 79 0.55 16.99 -8.11
C LEU A 79 0.44 16.00 -9.26
N GLU A 80 -0.26 16.38 -10.33
CA GLU A 80 -0.45 15.53 -11.49
C GLU A 80 0.86 15.22 -12.23
N ASP A 81 1.96 15.93 -11.99
CA ASP A 81 3.27 15.57 -12.58
C ASP A 81 3.79 14.22 -12.07
N VAL A 82 3.32 13.78 -10.90
CA VAL A 82 3.72 12.53 -10.26
C VAL A 82 2.70 11.45 -10.62
N ARG A 83 3.00 10.63 -11.65
CA ARG A 83 2.08 9.59 -12.18
C ARG A 83 2.68 8.19 -12.26
N LYS A 84 3.93 7.99 -11.86
CA LYS A 84 4.64 6.71 -12.02
C LYS A 84 5.43 6.36 -10.79
N GLY A 85 5.29 5.13 -10.33
CA GLY A 85 6.02 4.61 -9.18
C GLY A 85 5.29 3.44 -8.55
N SER A 86 6.01 2.62 -7.79
CA SER A 86 5.42 1.59 -6.94
C SER A 86 4.81 2.15 -5.65
N THR A 87 5.19 3.39 -5.29
CA THR A 87 4.74 4.12 -4.10
C THR A 87 4.16 5.48 -4.47
N LEU A 88 3.24 5.47 -5.44
CA LEU A 88 2.72 6.68 -6.07
C LEU A 88 1.99 7.58 -5.05
N LEU A 89 1.25 6.98 -4.11
CA LEU A 89 0.53 7.70 -3.07
C LEU A 89 1.50 8.43 -2.13
N LEU A 90 2.57 7.76 -1.69
CA LEU A 90 3.60 8.39 -0.83
C LEU A 90 4.27 9.56 -1.54
N GLN A 91 4.62 9.40 -2.82
CA GLN A 91 5.29 10.43 -3.60
C GLN A 91 4.40 11.64 -3.84
N GLN A 92 3.12 11.42 -4.17
CA GLN A 92 2.15 12.49 -4.31
C GLN A 92 1.93 13.20 -2.98
N LEU A 93 1.71 12.47 -1.89
CA LEU A 93 1.50 13.09 -0.60
C LEU A 93 2.71 13.92 -0.15
N LYS A 94 3.92 13.40 -0.33
CA LYS A 94 5.16 14.16 -0.06
C LYS A 94 5.17 15.47 -0.85
N LYS A 95 4.91 15.41 -2.15
CA LYS A 95 4.86 16.60 -3.03
C LYS A 95 3.79 17.59 -2.55
N LEU A 96 2.61 17.11 -2.19
CA LEU A 96 1.51 17.92 -1.66
C LEU A 96 1.95 18.65 -0.38
N ILE A 97 2.50 17.93 0.60
CA ILE A 97 2.96 18.52 1.86
C ILE A 97 4.06 19.56 1.60
N CYS A 98 5.06 19.24 0.76
CA CYS A 98 6.11 20.19 0.38
C CYS A 98 5.56 21.46 -0.26
N ASP A 99 4.60 21.32 -1.19
CA ASP A 99 4.00 22.45 -1.89
C ASP A 99 3.10 23.28 -0.96
N LEU A 100 2.35 22.66 -0.05
CA LEU A 100 1.58 23.35 1.00
C LEU A 100 2.49 24.10 1.97
N CYS A 101 3.58 23.47 2.43
CA CYS A 101 4.58 24.13 3.26
C CYS A 101 5.19 25.35 2.54
N ARG A 102 5.51 25.22 1.26
CA ARG A 102 6.04 26.35 0.46
C ARG A 102 4.99 27.45 0.28
N LEU A 103 3.74 27.09 -0.01
CA LEU A 103 2.65 28.04 -0.23
C LEU A 103 2.36 28.88 1.02
N TYR A 104 2.32 28.24 2.19
CA TYR A 104 2.05 28.90 3.46
C TYR A 104 3.31 29.35 4.22
N ASN A 105 4.48 29.22 3.59
CA ASN A 105 5.79 29.58 4.14
C ASN A 105 6.07 28.94 5.52
N LEU A 106 5.77 27.64 5.64
CA LEU A 106 5.96 26.83 6.83
C LEU A 106 7.26 26.00 6.76
N PRO A 107 7.93 25.75 7.90
CA PRO A 107 9.06 24.83 7.92
C PRO A 107 8.61 23.42 7.51
N GLN A 108 9.42 22.74 6.69
CA GLN A 108 9.20 21.33 6.39
C GLN A 108 9.51 20.49 7.63
N HIS A 109 8.62 19.55 7.95
CA HIS A 109 8.79 18.64 9.07
C HIS A 109 9.75 17.50 8.67
N PRO A 110 10.66 17.01 9.55
CA PRO A 110 11.56 15.89 9.25
C PRO A 110 10.79 14.62 8.83
N ASP A 111 9.57 14.43 9.31
CA ASP A 111 8.73 13.29 8.94
C ASP A 111 8.34 13.28 7.45
N VAL A 112 8.40 14.43 6.77
CA VAL A 112 8.21 14.50 5.30
C VAL A 112 9.37 13.80 4.58
N GLU A 113 10.58 13.82 5.15
CA GLU A 113 11.74 13.11 4.60
C GLU A 113 11.63 11.59 4.84
N MET A 114 10.85 11.15 5.84
CA MET A 114 10.61 9.73 6.08
C MET A 114 9.80 9.08 4.94
N LEU A 115 9.06 9.86 4.14
CA LEU A 115 8.33 9.37 2.97
C LEU A 115 9.24 8.90 1.83
N ASP A 116 10.51 9.31 1.80
CA ASP A 116 11.50 8.78 0.84
C ASP A 116 12.03 7.40 1.22
N GLN A 117 11.79 6.96 2.46
CA GLN A 117 12.27 5.66 2.90
C GLN A 117 11.50 4.55 2.18
N PRO A 118 12.18 3.46 1.80
CA PRO A 118 11.49 2.31 1.24
C PRO A 118 10.47 1.78 2.26
N LEU A 119 9.30 1.36 1.76
CA LEU A 119 8.29 0.72 2.60
C LEU A 119 8.95 -0.40 3.42
N PRO A 120 8.68 -0.48 4.73
CA PRO A 120 9.22 -1.56 5.55
C PRO A 120 8.74 -2.88 4.95
N ALA A 121 9.70 -3.68 4.48
CA ALA A 121 9.40 -4.99 3.97
C ALA A 121 8.90 -5.83 5.14
N GLY A 122 7.58 -6.02 5.25
CA GLY A 122 7.01 -7.07 6.09
C GLY A 122 7.72 -8.39 5.79
N PRO A 123 7.80 -9.33 6.76
CA PRO A 123 8.74 -10.45 6.73
C PRO A 123 8.76 -11.06 5.34
N VAL A 124 9.85 -10.76 4.63
CA VAL A 124 10.13 -11.31 3.33
C VAL A 124 10.23 -12.80 3.57
N GLY A 125 9.20 -13.55 3.16
CA GLY A 125 9.40 -14.92 2.77
C GLY A 125 10.56 -14.90 1.77
N GLN A 126 11.72 -15.37 2.22
CA GLN A 126 12.96 -15.38 1.47
C GLN A 126 12.77 -16.16 0.17
N ASP A 127 12.42 -15.48 -0.90
CA ASP A 127 12.65 -15.97 -2.26
C ASP A 127 13.49 -14.96 -3.04
N ARG A 128 14.64 -14.65 -2.46
CA ARG A 128 15.83 -14.12 -3.16
C ARG A 128 17.07 -14.68 -2.48
N LYS A 129 17.34 -15.99 -2.67
CA LYS A 129 18.68 -16.54 -2.49
C LYS A 129 19.57 -16.04 -3.63
N ALA A 130 20.05 -14.81 -3.51
CA ALA A 130 21.26 -14.34 -4.16
C ALA A 130 22.29 -14.06 -3.07
N ARG A 131 22.93 -15.12 -2.58
CA ARG A 131 24.24 -15.02 -1.91
C ARG A 131 24.96 -16.35 -2.06
N THR A 132 25.94 -16.35 -2.94
CA THR A 132 26.98 -17.35 -3.08
C THR A 132 27.70 -17.49 -1.74
N VAL A 133 27.65 -18.69 -1.15
CA VAL A 133 28.64 -19.15 -0.17
C VAL A 133 29.13 -20.52 -0.66
N PRO A 134 30.43 -20.68 -0.95
CA PRO A 134 30.99 -21.98 -1.26
C PRO A 134 31.24 -22.78 0.03
N ASP A 135 30.97 -24.08 -0.07
CA ASP A 135 31.64 -25.20 0.59
C ASP A 135 31.66 -25.27 2.13
N ILE A 136 30.90 -26.23 2.68
CA ILE A 136 31.34 -27.11 3.76
C ILE A 136 30.47 -28.38 3.72
N GLU A 137 31.06 -29.40 3.09
CA GLU A 137 31.27 -30.75 3.63
C GLU A 137 30.12 -31.41 4.41
N ASP A 138 29.51 -32.40 3.73
CA ASP A 138 29.41 -33.81 4.12
C ASP A 138 28.81 -34.22 5.47
N LEU A 139 28.20 -35.43 5.47
CA LEU A 139 27.45 -36.10 6.53
C LEU A 139 26.06 -35.49 6.78
N ASP A 140 24.92 -36.18 6.61
CA ASP A 140 24.66 -37.61 6.64
C ASP A 140 23.33 -37.91 5.92
N HIS A 141 23.40 -38.68 4.83
CA HIS A 141 22.26 -39.40 4.29
C HIS A 141 21.95 -40.57 5.22
N TYR A 142 20.87 -40.49 6.00
CA TYR A 142 20.22 -41.69 6.53
C TYR A 142 19.08 -42.11 5.60
N GLU A 143 19.38 -43.11 4.77
CA GLU A 143 18.42 -43.84 3.95
C GLU A 143 17.87 -45.05 4.73
N MET A 144 16.67 -45.49 4.33
CA MET A 144 15.88 -46.64 4.79
C MET A 144 14.97 -46.46 6.00
N LYS A 145 13.65 -46.58 5.78
CA LYS A 145 13.01 -47.90 5.59
C LYS A 145 11.65 -47.79 4.89
N GLU A 146 11.51 -48.52 3.79
CA GLU A 146 10.24 -49.04 3.27
C GLU A 146 9.57 -49.91 4.35
N GLU A 147 8.28 -49.68 4.60
CA GLU A 147 7.31 -50.74 4.91
C GLU A 147 5.94 -50.32 4.34
N GLU A 148 5.61 -50.85 3.16
CA GLU A 148 4.25 -51.33 2.84
C GLU A 148 4.08 -52.71 3.52
N PRO A 149 2.89 -53.34 3.71
CA PRO A 149 1.56 -53.10 3.12
C PRO A 149 0.45 -53.09 4.22
N VAL A 150 -0.87 -52.97 4.01
CA VAL A 150 -1.80 -53.89 3.36
C VAL A 150 -3.23 -53.29 3.34
N ASP A 151 -3.92 -53.56 2.23
CA ASP A 151 -5.31 -54.06 2.13
C ASP A 151 -6.43 -53.44 3.00
N GLY A 152 -7.42 -52.82 2.34
CA GLY A 152 -8.72 -52.63 2.98
C GLY A 152 -9.76 -51.76 2.26
N LYS A 153 -10.48 -52.37 1.31
CA LYS A 153 -11.91 -52.13 0.99
C LYS A 153 -12.39 -50.80 0.37
N LYS A 154 -12.52 -50.86 -0.96
CA LYS A 154 -13.72 -50.59 -1.80
C LYS A 154 -15.03 -50.14 -1.11
N SER A 155 -15.62 -49.04 -1.60
CA SER A 155 -17.08 -48.80 -1.88
C SER A 155 -17.16 -47.45 -2.62
N GLU A 156 -17.44 -47.43 -3.93
CA GLU A 156 -18.76 -47.13 -4.56
C GLU A 156 -19.26 -45.72 -4.19
N ASP A 157 -19.11 -44.75 -5.09
CA ASP A 157 -20.09 -44.38 -6.13
C ASP A 157 -21.14 -43.41 -5.58
N ASP A 158 -21.11 -42.16 -6.06
CA ASP A 158 -22.31 -41.53 -6.65
C ASP A 158 -21.85 -40.29 -7.44
N GLY A 159 -21.75 -40.47 -8.76
CA GLY A 159 -21.58 -39.39 -9.71
C GLY A 159 -22.90 -38.64 -9.88
N ILE A 160 -22.94 -37.37 -9.50
CA ILE A 160 -24.11 -36.51 -9.76
C ILE A 160 -24.11 -36.13 -11.24
N GLU A 161 -24.92 -36.84 -12.03
CA GLU A 161 -25.31 -36.41 -13.38
C GLU A 161 -26.54 -35.49 -13.33
N LYS A 162 -26.40 -34.35 -14.00
CA LYS A 162 -27.36 -33.67 -14.90
C LYS A 162 -28.79 -33.40 -14.38
N GLU A 163 -29.21 -32.15 -14.50
CA GLU A 163 -30.43 -31.84 -15.27
C GLU A 163 -30.37 -30.44 -15.88
N ASN A 164 -30.37 -30.41 -17.21
CA ASN A 164 -30.65 -29.24 -18.04
C ASN A 164 -32.15 -28.93 -17.91
N LEU A 165 -32.51 -27.71 -17.52
CA LEU A 165 -33.89 -27.23 -17.68
C LEU A 165 -33.99 -26.23 -18.83
N PHE A 166 -34.63 -26.76 -19.86
CA PHE A 166 -35.19 -26.16 -21.07
C PHE A 166 -35.77 -24.75 -20.87
N ILE A 167 -35.36 -23.80 -21.71
CA ILE A 167 -36.13 -22.57 -21.97
C ILE A 167 -36.88 -22.81 -23.28
N GLN A 168 -38.21 -22.73 -23.24
CA GLN A 168 -39.06 -22.59 -24.40
C GLN A 168 -39.96 -21.36 -24.22
#